data_AF-A0A357A0U7-F1
#
_entry.id   AF-A0A357A0U7-F1
#
_cell.length_a   1.000
_cell.length_b   1.000
_cell.length_c   1.000
_cell.angle_alpha   90.00
_cell.angle_beta   90.00
_cell.angle_gamma   90.00
#
_symmetry.space_group_name_H-M   'P 1'
#
loop_
_entity.id
_entity.type
_entity.pdbx_description
1 polymer ?
#
loop_
_entity_poly.entity_id
_entity_poly.type
_entity_poly.pdbx_seq_one_letter_code
_entity_poly.pdbx_strand_id
1 'polypeptide(L)'
;MILARGGYHLRLNEGGVWSEPGPRVHGVIPAIDVTALDAVRTFGNAVCLTILTGMGEDGAEAAYQCHHAGGQVVVQDPATAVVWGMPQAALNKTAGDLVAGLDEIGGWLNEVIHHG
;
A
#
# COMPACT_ATOMS: atom_id res chain seq x y z
N MET A 1 -2.19 -15.10 -4.26
CA MET A 1 -1.34 -13.94 -4.59
C MET A 1 -1.69 -13.46 -5.98
N ILE A 2 -1.97 -12.16 -6.13
CA ILE A 2 -2.21 -11.50 -7.43
C ILE A 2 -1.08 -10.48 -7.62
N LEU A 3 -0.47 -10.47 -8.81
CA LEU A 3 0.57 -9.51 -9.16
C LEU A 3 0.09 -8.63 -10.30
N ALA A 4 0.28 -7.31 -10.17
CA ALA A 4 -0.07 -6.36 -11.20
C ALA A 4 0.74 -6.60 -12.50
N ARG A 5 0.07 -6.53 -13.65
CA ARG A 5 0.70 -6.67 -14.95
C ARG A 5 1.33 -5.35 -15.38
N GLY A 6 2.59 -5.36 -15.78
CA GLY A 6 3.26 -4.18 -16.35
C GLY A 6 2.49 -3.58 -17.53
N GLY A 7 2.38 -2.24 -17.57
CA GLY A 7 1.63 -1.53 -18.62
C GLY A 7 0.14 -1.40 -18.38
N TYR A 8 -0.38 -1.94 -17.27
CA TYR A 8 -1.79 -1.83 -16.85
C TYR A 8 -1.85 -1.47 -15.36
N HIS A 9 -2.91 -0.77 -14.94
CA HIS A 9 -3.25 -0.68 -13.53
C HIS A 9 -3.99 -1.94 -13.10
N LEU A 10 -3.70 -2.43 -11.89
CA LEU A 10 -4.50 -3.45 -11.25
C LEU A 10 -5.65 -2.75 -10.53
N ARG A 11 -6.87 -3.01 -10.99
CA ARG A 11 -8.11 -2.46 -10.42
C ARG A 11 -8.82 -3.54 -9.63
N LEU A 12 -9.59 -3.15 -8.63
CA LEU A 12 -10.41 -4.10 -7.87
C LEU A 12 -11.69 -3.49 -7.31
N ASN A 13 -12.67 -4.35 -7.06
CA ASN A 13 -13.91 -4.05 -6.35
C ASN A 13 -14.49 -5.35 -5.76
N GLU A 14 -15.73 -5.31 -5.26
CA GLU A 14 -16.43 -6.48 -4.70
C GLU A 14 -16.59 -7.65 -5.71
N GLY A 15 -16.60 -7.35 -7.01
CA GLY A 15 -16.77 -8.33 -8.08
C GLY A 15 -15.48 -9.00 -8.55
N GLY A 16 -14.32 -8.53 -8.07
CA GLY A 16 -13.02 -9.15 -8.36
C GLY A 16 -11.93 -8.15 -8.73
N VAL A 17 -10.90 -8.67 -9.40
CA VAL A 17 -9.66 -7.95 -9.73
C VAL A 17 -9.40 -8.06 -11.24
N TRP A 18 -9.04 -6.95 -11.90
CA TRP A 18 -8.75 -6.93 -13.33
C TRP A 18 -7.60 -5.98 -13.68
N SER A 19 -7.05 -6.12 -14.88
CA SER A 19 -6.07 -5.19 -15.43
C SER A 19 -6.76 -4.18 -16.34
N GLU A 20 -6.44 -2.91 -16.18
CA GLU A 20 -7.03 -1.81 -16.95
C GLU A 20 -5.94 -0.86 -17.48
N PRO A 21 -5.96 -0.49 -18.77
CA PRO A 21 -5.04 0.52 -19.28
C PRO A 21 -5.43 1.90 -18.73
N GLY A 22 -4.45 2.76 -18.49
CA GLY A 22 -4.70 4.09 -17.96
C GLY A 22 -3.50 5.04 -18.08
N PRO A 23 -3.69 6.32 -17.76
CA PRO A 23 -2.59 7.26 -17.67
C PRO A 23 -1.64 6.88 -16.53
N ARG A 24 -0.37 7.22 -16.68
CA ARG A 24 0.61 7.05 -15.59
C ARG A 24 0.20 7.87 -14.37
N VAL A 25 0.27 7.28 -13.20
CA VAL A 25 0.14 7.95 -11.90
C VAL A 25 1.54 7.96 -11.28
N HIS A 26 1.99 9.12 -10.80
CA HIS A 26 3.39 9.30 -10.33
C HIS A 26 4.46 8.90 -11.36
N GLY A 27 4.11 8.96 -12.66
CA GLY A 27 5.00 8.53 -13.75
C GLY A 27 5.07 7.02 -13.97
N VAL A 28 4.35 6.19 -13.21
CA VAL A 28 4.38 4.73 -13.30
C VAL A 28 3.06 4.11 -13.74
N ILE A 29 3.14 2.90 -14.29
CA ILE A 29 2.01 2.00 -14.54
C ILE A 29 2.53 0.55 -14.50
N PRO A 30 2.09 -0.29 -13.54
CA PRO A 30 1.07 -0.03 -12.51
C PRO A 30 1.50 1.01 -11.47
N ALA A 31 0.50 1.57 -10.77
CA ALA A 31 0.69 2.48 -9.65
C ALA A 31 -0.03 1.92 -8.41
N ILE A 32 0.66 1.92 -7.27
CA ILE A 32 0.17 1.43 -5.98
C ILE A 32 -1.07 2.19 -5.55
N ASP A 33 -1.06 3.52 -5.67
CA ASP A 33 -2.21 4.35 -5.26
C ASP A 33 -3.49 3.94 -5.98
N VAL A 34 -3.42 3.54 -7.25
CA VAL A 34 -4.62 3.12 -8.00
C VAL A 34 -5.24 1.87 -7.38
N THR A 35 -4.43 0.82 -7.16
CA THR A 35 -4.91 -0.45 -6.59
C THR A 35 -5.34 -0.30 -5.14
N ALA A 36 -4.53 0.39 -4.33
CA ALA A 36 -4.77 0.50 -2.90
C ALA A 36 -5.96 1.42 -2.59
N LEU A 37 -6.17 2.50 -3.35
CA LEU A 37 -7.37 3.33 -3.20
C LEU A 37 -8.66 2.59 -3.62
N ASP A 38 -8.60 1.72 -4.64
CA ASP A 38 -9.72 0.82 -4.95
C ASP A 38 -10.03 -0.09 -3.75
N ALA A 39 -8.99 -0.69 -3.13
CA ALA A 39 -9.16 -1.51 -1.93
C ALA A 39 -9.75 -0.75 -0.75
N VAL A 40 -9.23 0.44 -0.43
CA VAL A 40 -9.73 1.26 0.67
C VAL A 40 -11.18 1.67 0.43
N ARG A 41 -11.55 2.07 -0.79
CA ARG A 41 -12.96 2.39 -1.12
C ARG A 41 -13.89 1.20 -1.00
N THR A 42 -13.40 0.00 -1.34
CA THR A 42 -14.22 -1.22 -1.38
C THR A 42 -14.36 -1.85 0.00
N PHE A 43 -13.28 -1.90 0.78
CA PHE A 43 -13.20 -2.69 2.01
C PHE A 43 -12.96 -1.86 3.28
N GLY A 44 -12.71 -0.55 3.16
CA GLY A 44 -12.57 0.37 4.29
C GLY A 44 -11.52 -0.09 5.30
N ASN A 45 -11.94 -0.27 6.55
CA ASN A 45 -11.08 -0.67 7.66
C ASN A 45 -10.58 -2.12 7.60
N ALA A 46 -11.15 -2.97 6.73
CA ALA A 46 -10.67 -4.33 6.53
C ALA A 46 -9.39 -4.40 5.68
N VAL A 47 -8.89 -3.26 5.19
CA VAL A 47 -7.65 -3.20 4.43
C VAL A 47 -6.45 -3.14 5.37
N CYS A 48 -5.48 -4.01 5.10
CA CYS A 48 -4.12 -3.88 5.60
C CYS A 48 -3.18 -3.52 4.43
N LEU A 49 -2.61 -2.32 4.45
CA LEU A 49 -1.71 -1.81 3.41
C LEU A 49 -0.25 -1.85 3.89
N THR A 50 0.64 -2.40 3.07
CA THR A 50 2.07 -2.46 3.36
C THR A 50 2.85 -1.66 2.32
N ILE A 51 3.60 -0.64 2.75
CA ILE A 51 4.50 0.13 1.90
C ILE A 51 5.94 -0.30 2.17
N LEU A 52 6.61 -0.83 1.14
CA LEU A 52 7.99 -1.31 1.22
C LEU A 52 8.96 -0.34 0.54
N THR A 53 10.25 -0.68 0.57
CA THR A 53 11.33 0.01 -0.14
C THR A 53 10.96 0.37 -1.59
N GLY A 54 11.33 1.57 -2.01
CA GLY A 54 11.06 2.07 -3.36
C GLY A 54 11.37 3.56 -3.50
N MET A 55 11.47 4.03 -4.75
CA MET A 55 11.69 5.43 -5.07
C MET A 55 10.34 6.14 -5.31
N GLY A 56 10.28 7.43 -4.99
CA GLY A 56 9.11 8.27 -5.27
C GLY A 56 8.10 8.26 -4.14
N GLU A 57 6.84 8.56 -4.46
CA GLU A 57 5.76 8.76 -3.50
C GLU A 57 4.51 7.89 -3.75
N ASP A 58 4.61 6.95 -4.70
CA ASP A 58 3.50 6.06 -5.04
C ASP A 58 3.13 5.16 -3.84
N GLY A 59 1.85 5.19 -3.46
CA GLY A 59 1.32 4.51 -2.28
C GLY A 59 1.15 5.43 -1.06
N ALA A 60 1.72 6.64 -1.06
CA ALA A 60 1.60 7.57 0.06
C ALA A 60 0.18 8.10 0.23
N GLU A 61 -0.53 8.38 -0.87
CA GLU A 61 -1.93 8.81 -0.80
C GLU A 61 -2.83 7.66 -0.33
N ALA A 62 -2.61 6.44 -0.82
CA ALA A 62 -3.34 5.29 -0.34
C ALA A 62 -3.10 4.99 1.14
N ALA A 63 -1.87 5.16 1.63
CA ALA A 63 -1.54 5.03 3.06
C ALA A 63 -2.36 6.00 3.92
N TYR A 64 -2.38 7.29 3.54
CA TYR A 64 -3.22 8.30 4.17
C TYR A 64 -4.69 7.90 4.21
N GLN A 65 -5.26 7.54 3.05
CA GLN A 65 -6.68 7.19 2.96
C GLN A 65 -7.01 5.91 3.73
N CYS A 66 -6.11 4.92 3.71
CA CYS A 66 -6.28 3.68 4.47
C CYS A 66 -6.31 3.95 5.98
N HIS A 67 -5.35 4.72 6.49
CA HIS A 67 -5.31 5.15 7.89
C HIS A 67 -6.61 5.87 8.30
N HIS A 68 -7.06 6.84 7.49
CA HIS A 68 -8.29 7.58 7.77
C HIS A 68 -9.57 6.76 7.66
N ALA A 69 -9.56 5.69 6.86
CA ALA A 69 -10.66 4.72 6.79
C ALA A 69 -10.67 3.74 7.98
N GLY A 70 -9.69 3.83 8.89
CA GLY A 70 -9.53 2.90 10.02
C GLY A 70 -8.86 1.58 9.63
N GLY A 71 -8.30 1.50 8.43
CA GLY A 71 -7.49 0.36 7.99
C GLY A 71 -6.14 0.33 8.71
N GLN A 72 -5.42 -0.77 8.52
CA GLN A 72 -4.09 -0.94 9.06
C GLN A 72 -3.06 -0.57 8.00
N VAL A 73 -2.05 0.18 8.39
CA VAL A 73 -0.93 0.51 7.51
C VAL A 73 0.37 0.16 8.23
N VAL A 74 1.23 -0.55 7.52
CA VAL A 74 2.61 -0.80 7.94
C VAL A 74 3.55 -0.27 6.87
N VAL A 75 4.56 0.45 7.32
CA VAL A 75 5.59 0.99 6.46
C VAL A 75 6.93 0.37 6.85
N GLN A 76 7.68 -0.11 5.86
CA GLN A 76 9.03 -0.59 6.09
C GLN A 76 9.88 0.53 6.69
N ASP A 77 10.61 0.23 7.77
CA ASP A 77 11.56 1.16 8.38
C ASP A 77 12.55 1.66 7.31
N PRO A 78 12.59 2.98 7.04
CA PRO A 78 13.54 3.61 6.15
C PRO A 78 15.01 3.21 6.41
N ALA A 79 15.38 2.90 7.65
CA ALA A 79 16.72 2.46 8.01
C ALA A 79 17.09 1.07 7.45
N THR A 80 16.08 0.23 7.16
CA THR A 80 16.25 -1.10 6.55
C THR A 80 15.92 -1.12 5.06
N ALA A 81 15.39 -0.03 4.51
CA ALA A 81 15.02 0.08 3.12
C ALA A 81 16.25 0.29 2.23
N VAL A 82 16.30 -0.38 1.09
CA VAL A 82 17.34 -0.14 0.06
C VAL A 82 17.17 1.26 -0.53
N VAL A 83 15.92 1.66 -0.77
CA VAL A 83 15.52 3.01 -1.17
C VAL A 83 14.35 3.44 -0.29
N TRP A 84 14.54 4.52 0.45
CA TRP A 84 13.61 4.99 1.47
C TRP A 84 12.54 5.97 0.97
N GLY A 85 12.51 6.30 -0.32
CA GLY A 85 11.62 7.32 -0.88
C GLY A 85 10.15 7.06 -0.61
N MET A 86 9.64 5.91 -1.06
CA MET A 86 8.23 5.52 -0.84
C MET A 86 7.89 5.36 0.64
N PRO A 87 8.68 4.64 1.46
CA PRO A 87 8.45 4.59 2.90
C PRO A 87 8.35 5.97 3.55
N GLN A 88 9.28 6.88 3.26
CA GLN A 88 9.27 8.21 3.86
C GLN A 88 8.07 9.04 3.37
N ALA A 89 7.70 8.93 2.09
CA ALA A 89 6.52 9.63 1.57
C ALA A 89 5.23 9.17 2.27
N ALA A 90 5.08 7.86 2.53
CA ALA A 90 3.95 7.32 3.28
C ALA A 90 3.94 7.82 4.73
N LEU A 91 5.07 7.72 5.45
CA LEU A 91 5.18 8.17 6.84
C LEU A 91 4.94 9.67 7.02
N ASN A 92 5.30 10.50 6.05
CA ASN A 92 5.00 11.93 6.10
C ASN A 92 3.49 12.22 6.06
N LYS A 93 2.68 11.28 5.57
CA LYS A 93 1.22 11.43 5.49
C LYS A 93 0.47 10.71 6.60
N THR A 94 1.09 9.80 7.36
CA THR A 94 0.39 9.01 8.37
C THR A 94 0.96 9.23 9.78
N ALA A 95 0.08 9.41 10.76
CA ALA A 95 0.44 9.92 12.09
C ALA A 95 0.49 8.85 13.21
N GLY A 96 0.38 7.56 12.87
CA GLY A 96 0.32 6.49 13.86
C GLY A 96 0.46 5.09 13.29
N ASP A 97 1.03 4.96 12.09
CA ASP A 97 1.20 3.67 11.43
C ASP A 97 2.41 2.92 11.97
N LEU A 98 2.38 1.59 11.87
CA LEU A 98 3.52 0.78 12.29
C LEU A 98 4.71 1.02 11.35
N VAL A 99 5.85 1.33 11.95
CA VAL A 99 7.16 1.29 11.28
C VAL A 99 7.86 0.00 11.72
N ALA A 100 8.21 -0.87 10.79
CA ALA A 100 8.80 -2.17 11.09
C ALA A 100 9.93 -2.54 10.14
N GLY A 101 10.94 -3.27 10.63
CA GLY A 101 11.96 -3.86 9.78
C GLY A 101 11.37 -4.91 8.84
N LEU A 102 11.98 -5.13 7.67
CA LEU A 102 11.45 -6.05 6.66
C LEU A 102 11.15 -7.45 7.21
N ASP A 103 12.01 -7.96 8.10
CA ASP A 103 11.87 -9.30 8.70
C ASP A 103 10.72 -9.39 9.72
N GLU A 104 10.25 -8.27 10.25
CA GLU A 104 9.20 -8.19 11.27
C GLU A 104 7.80 -8.06 10.64
N ILE A 105 7.71 -7.45 9.45
CA ILE A 105 6.45 -7.18 8.74
C ILE A 105 5.63 -8.47 8.55
N GLY A 106 6.28 -9.59 8.19
CA GLY A 106 5.59 -10.86 7.97
C GLY A 106 4.91 -11.39 9.23
N GLY A 107 5.56 -11.28 10.39
CA GLY A 107 4.99 -11.67 11.67
C GLY A 107 3.80 -10.79 12.05
N TRP A 108 3.98 -9.48 11.93
CA TRP A 108 2.91 -8.51 12.22
C TRP A 108 1.68 -8.69 11.33
N LEU A 109 1.87 -8.94 10.02
CA LEU A 109 0.75 -9.18 9.10
C LEU A 109 -0.09 -10.39 9.51
N ASN A 110 0.55 -11.47 9.98
CA ASN A 110 -0.16 -12.64 10.48
C ASN A 110 -0.97 -12.32 11.73
N GLU A 111 -0.42 -11.51 12.64
CA GLU A 111 -1.15 -11.10 13.85
C GLU A 111 -2.38 -10.27 13.51
N VAL A 112 -2.25 -9.27 12.65
CA VAL A 112 -3.35 -8.37 12.26
C VAL A 112 -4.48 -9.10 11.55
N ILE A 113 -4.15 -9.98 10.60
CA ILE A 113 -5.17 -10.66 9.78
C ILE A 113 -5.93 -11.72 10.59
N HIS A 114 -5.32 -12.29 11.64
CA HIS A 114 -5.96 -13.33 12.46
C HIS A 114 -6.63 -12.82 13.75
N HIS A 115 -6.32 -11.59 14.18
CA HIS A 115 -6.82 -11.03 15.44
C HIS A 115 -7.57 -9.70 15.30
N GLY A 116 -7.78 -9.22 14.07
CA GLY A 116 -8.62 -8.05 13.73
C GLY A 116 -10.11 -8.36 13.62
#